data_AF-A0A699WVZ7-F1
#
_entry.id   AF-A0A699WVZ7-F1
#
_cell.length_a   1.000
_cell.length_b   1.000
_cell.length_c   1.000
_cell.angle_alpha   90.00
_cell.angle_beta   90.00
_cell.angle_gamma   90.00
#
_symmetry.space_group_name_H-M   'P 1'
#
loop_
_entity.id
_entity.type
_entity.pdbx_description
1 polymer ?
#
loop_
_entity_poly.entity_id
_entity_poly.type
_entity_poly.pdbx_seq_one_letter_code
_entity_poly.pdbx_strand_id
1 'polypeptide(L)'
;RVEVVEWLKARIEKGEEVMGQVGTDGRNDKGIVLTGGNQDTTLRMITVLKHLKRLGVKLPIECFHYEGELTDSNQRNEIEKLGAKIKQVVGVSKQDGVWKVSKQ
;
A
#
# COMPACT_ATOMS: atom_id res chain seq x y z
N ARG A 1 -19.26 -9.95 -7.42
CA ARG A 1 -17.94 -10.57 -7.09
C ARG A 1 -17.60 -11.79 -7.96
N VAL A 2 -18.59 -12.52 -8.50
CA VAL A 2 -18.37 -13.73 -9.33
C VAL A 2 -17.90 -13.39 -10.76
N GLU A 3 -18.42 -12.29 -11.33
CA GLU A 3 -18.15 -11.91 -12.74
C GLU A 3 -16.68 -11.69 -13.08
N VAL A 4 -15.90 -11.09 -12.17
CA VAL A 4 -14.46 -10.85 -12.41
C VAL A 4 -13.70 -12.19 -12.46
N VAL A 5 -14.10 -13.17 -11.65
CA VAL A 5 -13.45 -14.48 -11.60
C VAL A 5 -13.77 -15.28 -12.87
N GLU A 6 -15.02 -15.25 -13.33
CA GLU A 6 -15.43 -15.91 -14.58
C GLU A 6 -14.76 -15.27 -15.79
N TRP A 7 -14.66 -13.94 -15.81
CA TRP A 7 -14.00 -13.19 -16.87
C TRP A 7 -12.49 -13.51 -16.99
N LEU A 8 -11.80 -13.67 -15.85
CA LEU A 8 -10.39 -14.06 -15.80
C LEU A 8 -10.21 -15.50 -16.27
N LYS A 9 -11.08 -16.41 -15.82
CA LYS A 9 -11.05 -17.82 -16.19
C LYS A 9 -11.19 -18.03 -17.70
N ALA A 10 -12.15 -17.35 -18.33
CA ALA A 10 -12.38 -17.44 -19.77
C ALA A 10 -11.19 -16.94 -20.63
N ARG A 11 -10.36 -16.04 -20.10
CA ARG A 11 -9.17 -15.52 -20.79
C ARG A 11 -7.97 -16.44 -20.66
N ILE A 12 -7.78 -17.01 -19.45
CA ILE A 12 -6.77 -18.04 -19.23
C ILE A 12 -7.05 -19.26 -20.13
N GLU A 13 -8.31 -19.68 -20.25
CA GLU A 13 -8.72 -20.79 -21.12
C GLU A 13 -8.48 -20.50 -22.62
N LYS A 14 -8.50 -19.23 -23.02
CA LYS A 14 -8.14 -18.79 -24.39
C LYS A 14 -6.64 -18.67 -24.63
N GLY A 15 -5.82 -18.98 -23.63
CA GLY A 15 -4.36 -18.84 -23.69
C GLY A 15 -3.88 -17.38 -23.62
N GLU A 16 -4.75 -16.45 -23.22
CA GLU A 16 -4.34 -15.06 -23.00
C GLU A 16 -3.55 -14.98 -21.68
N GLU A 17 -2.34 -14.42 -21.74
CA GLU A 17 -1.55 -14.16 -20.55
C GLU A 17 -2.18 -12.99 -19.78
N VAL A 18 -2.92 -13.31 -18.71
CA VAL A 18 -3.54 -12.30 -17.84
C VAL A 18 -2.53 -11.78 -16.82
N MET A 19 -1.36 -11.35 -17.30
CA MET A 19 -0.43 -10.56 -16.52
C MET A 19 -0.71 -9.09 -16.83
N GLY A 20 -1.19 -8.32 -15.85
CA GLY A 20 -1.28 -6.85 -15.97
C GLY A 20 0.05 -6.29 -16.50
N GLN A 21 -0.05 -5.41 -17.50
CA GLN A 21 1.03 -4.90 -18.35
C GLN A 21 2.38 -4.78 -17.62
N VAL A 22 3.40 -5.39 -18.23
CA VAL A 22 4.82 -5.13 -17.94
C VAL A 22 5.09 -3.65 -18.21
N GLY A 23 5.55 -2.91 -17.20
CA GLY A 23 5.94 -1.51 -17.34
C GLY A 23 7.15 -1.37 -18.28
N THR A 24 7.17 -0.29 -19.07
CA THR A 24 8.18 -0.01 -20.10
C THR A 24 9.55 0.44 -19.56
N ASP A 25 9.77 0.46 -18.24
CA ASP A 25 10.98 0.95 -17.59
C ASP A 25 11.89 -0.16 -17.03
N GLY A 26 11.60 -1.42 -17.33
CA GLY A 26 12.34 -2.56 -16.80
C GLY A 26 12.13 -2.79 -15.29
N ARG A 27 11.22 -2.04 -14.65
CA ARG A 27 10.72 -2.32 -13.30
C ARG A 27 9.40 -3.06 -13.44
N ASN A 28 9.49 -4.38 -13.30
CA ASN A 28 8.37 -5.32 -13.28
C ASN A 28 7.54 -5.25 -11.98
N ASP A 29 7.52 -4.12 -11.29
CA ASP A 29 7.35 -4.16 -9.84
C ASP A 29 5.93 -3.74 -9.44
N LYS A 30 4.95 -4.61 -9.72
CA LYS A 30 3.65 -4.53 -9.04
C LYS A 30 3.91 -4.52 -7.54
N GLY A 31 3.47 -3.49 -6.84
CA GLY A 31 3.73 -3.29 -5.41
C GLY A 31 2.50 -2.87 -4.65
N ILE A 32 2.58 -2.94 -3.32
CA ILE A 32 1.54 -2.46 -2.42
C ILE A 32 2.03 -1.15 -1.82
N VAL A 33 1.27 -0.08 -2.04
CA VAL A 33 1.53 1.22 -1.42
C VAL A 33 0.54 1.42 -0.28
N LEU A 34 1.07 1.71 0.91
CA LEU A 34 0.29 2.09 2.09
C LEU A 34 0.60 3.54 2.44
N THR A 35 -0.42 4.33 2.73
CA THR A 35 -0.27 5.72 3.16
C THR A 35 -0.77 5.86 4.59
N GLY A 36 0.10 6.27 5.51
CA GLY A 36 -0.25 6.68 6.86
C GLY A 36 -0.48 8.19 6.92
N GLY A 37 -1.51 8.63 7.65
CA GLY A 37 -1.86 10.06 7.78
C GLY A 37 -2.37 10.48 9.18
N ASN A 38 -2.20 9.61 10.18
CA ASN A 38 -2.55 9.86 11.59
C ASN A 38 -1.93 8.74 12.47
N GLN A 39 -1.69 8.98 13.76
CA GLN A 39 -1.12 8.02 14.71
C GLN A 39 -1.93 6.70 14.80
N ASP A 40 -3.27 6.77 14.77
CA ASP A 40 -4.14 5.57 14.71
C ASP A 40 -3.93 4.76 13.42
N THR A 41 -3.50 5.43 12.34
CA THR A 41 -3.24 4.81 11.04
C THR A 41 -2.00 3.90 11.08
N THR A 42 -1.03 4.18 11.95
CA THR A 42 0.19 3.35 12.06
C THR A 42 -0.11 1.94 12.57
N LEU A 43 -0.92 1.81 13.63
CA LEU A 43 -1.28 0.50 14.17
C LEU A 43 -2.08 -0.34 13.16
N ARG A 44 -2.96 0.32 12.40
CA ARG A 44 -3.69 -0.33 11.29
C ARG A 44 -2.73 -0.77 10.18
N MET A 45 -1.74 0.05 9.84
CA MET A 45 -0.71 -0.29 8.85
C MET A 45 0.09 -1.52 9.27
N ILE A 46 0.59 -1.55 10.51
CA ILE A 46 1.28 -2.71 11.08
C ILE A 46 0.40 -3.96 11.02
N THR A 47 -0.89 -3.81 11.34
CA THR A 47 -1.85 -4.92 11.29
C THR A 47 -2.01 -5.47 9.87
N VAL A 48 -2.12 -4.59 8.87
CA VAL A 48 -2.18 -4.98 7.45
C VAL A 48 -0.90 -5.71 7.04
N LEU A 49 0.27 -5.19 7.39
CA LEU A 49 1.56 -5.80 7.07
C LEU A 49 1.70 -7.22 7.68
N LYS A 50 1.24 -7.42 8.92
CA LYS A 50 1.19 -8.75 9.55
C LYS A 50 0.32 -9.73 8.76
N HIS A 51 -0.83 -9.28 8.25
CA HIS A 51 -1.71 -10.12 7.43
C HIS A 51 -1.07 -10.46 6.08
N LEU A 52 -0.46 -9.48 5.41
CA LEU A 52 0.22 -9.70 4.13
C LEU A 52 1.36 -10.70 4.26
N LYS A 53 2.16 -10.59 5.34
CA LYS A 53 3.22 -11.55 5.65
C LYS A 53 2.67 -12.95 5.90
N ARG A 54 1.58 -13.07 6.68
CA ARG A 54 0.92 -14.36 6.95
C ARG A 54 0.34 -15.02 5.68
N LEU A 55 -0.16 -14.22 4.75
CA LEU A 55 -0.67 -14.69 3.45
C LEU A 55 0.45 -15.02 2.45
N GLY A 56 1.72 -14.82 2.81
CA GLY A 56 2.86 -15.11 1.94
C GLY A 56 2.96 -14.17 0.75
N VAL A 57 2.45 -12.93 0.86
CA VAL A 57 2.54 -11.93 -0.20
C VAL A 57 4.01 -11.56 -0.42
N LYS A 58 4.50 -11.71 -1.65
CA LYS A 58 5.90 -11.43 -2.03
C LYS A 58 6.07 -10.09 -2.76
N LEU A 59 4.98 -9.35 -2.97
CA LEU A 59 5.04 -8.05 -3.62
C LEU A 59 5.83 -7.06 -2.76
N PRO A 60 6.63 -6.17 -3.36
CA PRO A 60 7.28 -5.08 -2.64
C PRO A 60 6.23 -4.18 -1.99
N ILE A 61 6.48 -3.76 -0.74
CA ILE A 61 5.57 -2.91 0.03
C ILE A 61 6.28 -1.61 0.40
N GLU A 62 5.63 -0.48 0.14
CA GLU A 62 6.13 0.84 0.50
C GLU A 62 5.10 1.57 1.37
N CYS A 63 5.57 2.10 2.50
CA CYS A 63 4.77 2.84 3.46
C CYS A 63 5.17 4.31 3.43
N PHE A 64 4.25 5.16 2.95
CA PHE A 64 4.44 6.60 2.88
C PHE A 64 3.84 7.28 4.11
N HIS A 65 4.55 8.28 4.64
CA HIS A 65 4.09 9.11 5.75
C HIS A 65 4.48 10.58 5.54
N TYR A 66 3.75 11.51 6.16
CA TYR A 66 4.11 12.93 6.16
C TYR A 66 5.18 13.24 7.22
N GLU A 67 5.80 14.40 7.10
CA GLU A 67 6.70 14.93 8.13
C GLU A 67 5.97 15.07 9.48
N GLY A 68 6.63 14.67 10.57
CA GLY A 68 6.05 14.64 11.91
C GLY A 68 5.18 13.42 12.21
N GLU A 69 4.91 12.56 11.22
CA GLU A 69 4.27 11.27 11.42
C GLU A 69 5.29 10.14 11.60
N LEU A 70 4.84 9.03 12.20
CA LEU A 70 5.66 7.83 12.40
C LEU A 70 6.98 8.10 13.17
N THR A 71 6.93 8.97 14.18
CA THR A 71 8.10 9.40 14.96
C THR A 71 8.58 8.35 15.96
N ASP A 72 7.74 7.38 16.32
CA ASP A 72 8.09 6.27 17.21
C ASP A 72 9.00 5.26 16.49
N SER A 73 10.24 5.15 16.97
CA SER A 73 11.26 4.24 16.43
C SER A 73 10.86 2.77 16.52
N ASN A 74 10.06 2.38 17.53
CA ASN A 74 9.58 1.01 17.66
C ASN A 74 8.62 0.64 16.53
N GLN A 75 7.73 1.57 16.18
CA GLN A 75 6.77 1.37 15.07
C GLN A 75 7.50 1.32 13.73
N ARG A 76 8.51 2.17 13.51
CA ARG A 76 9.34 2.13 12.29
C ARG A 76 10.05 0.77 12.16
N ASN A 77 10.71 0.33 13.22
CA ASN A 77 11.40 -0.96 13.26
C ASN A 77 10.44 -2.13 13.01
N GLU A 78 9.21 -2.07 13.53
CA GLU A 78 8.21 -3.12 13.30
C GLU A 78 7.78 -3.18 11.83
N ILE A 79 7.53 -2.04 11.21
CA ILE A 79 7.17 -1.94 9.78
C ILE A 79 8.29 -2.52 8.89
N GLU A 80 9.54 -2.17 9.17
CA GLU A 80 10.70 -2.67 8.40
C GLU A 80 10.91 -4.18 8.59
N LYS A 81 10.76 -4.71 9.82
CA LYS A 81 10.79 -6.16 10.09
C LYS A 81 9.70 -6.95 9.38
N LEU A 82 8.61 -6.29 9.03
CA LEU A 82 7.52 -6.88 8.24
C LEU A 82 7.79 -6.83 6.72
N GLY A 83 8.91 -6.25 6.30
CA GLY A 83 9.37 -6.25 4.91
C GLY A 83 8.92 -5.03 4.10
N ALA A 84 8.37 -4.01 4.75
CA ALA A 84 7.99 -2.77 4.08
C ALA A 84 9.11 -1.72 4.15
N LYS A 85 9.24 -0.93 3.08
CA LYS A 85 10.14 0.23 3.05
C LYS A 85 9.38 1.49 3.48
N ILE A 86 9.95 2.27 4.37
CA ILE A 86 9.35 3.54 4.81
C ILE A 86 9.85 4.68 3.93
N LYS A 87 8.94 5.53 3.46
CA LYS A 87 9.25 6.74 2.69
C LYS A 87 8.55 7.95 3.29
N GLN A 88 9.32 8.98 3.62
CA GLN A 88 8.75 10.27 3.98
C GLN A 88 8.39 11.03 2.70
N VAL A 89 7.18 11.57 2.64
CA VAL A 89 6.79 12.48 1.56
C VAL A 89 7.37 13.86 1.85
N VAL A 90 8.04 14.46 0.87
CA VAL A 90 8.66 15.79 0.96
C VAL A 90 8.01 16.74 -0.06
N GLY A 91 8.02 18.04 0.22
CA GLY A 91 7.51 19.06 -0.70
C GLY A 91 5.98 19.11 -0.83
N VAL A 92 5.27 18.55 0.16
CA VAL A 92 3.80 18.55 0.22
C VAL A 92 3.34 19.20 1.52
N SER A 93 2.25 19.95 1.47
CA SER A 93 1.63 20.56 2.65
C SER A 93 0.19 20.09 2.79
N LYS A 94 -0.25 19.97 4.04
CA LYS A 94 -1.66 19.71 4.34
C LYS A 94 -2.49 20.91 3.91
N GLN A 95 -3.53 20.68 3.12
CA GLN A 95 -4.53 21.71 2.83
C GLN A 95 -5.62 21.65 3.89
N ASP A 96 -5.78 22.75 4.62
CA ASP A 96 -6.85 22.89 5.61
C ASP A 96 -8.22 23.01 4.94
N GLY A 97 -9.25 22.45 5.58
CA GLY A 97 -10.65 22.60 5.15
C GLY A 97 -11.11 21.68 4.01
N VAL A 98 -10.24 20.90 3.38
CA VAL A 98 -10.62 20.05 2.23
C VAL A 98 -11.37 18.77 2.63
N TRP A 99 -11.10 18.20 3.81
CA TRP A 99 -11.61 16.86 4.18
C TRP A 99 -12.46 16.78 5.47
N LYS A 100 -12.78 17.94 6.05
CA LYS A 100 -13.83 18.04 7.08
C LYS A 100 -14.65 19.27 6.76
N VAL A 101 -15.82 19.07 6.16
CA VAL A 101 -16.89 20.08 6.20
C VAL A 101 -17.15 20.35 7.68
N SER A 102 -16.88 21.57 8.13
CA SER A 102 -17.29 22.02 9.45
C SER A 102 -18.79 21.77 9.56
N LYS A 103 -19.21 20.99 10.58
CA LYS A 103 -20.63 20.96 10.94
C LYS A 103 -21.01 22.40 11.32
N GLN A 104 -21.89 23.00 10.52
CA GLN A 104 -22.66 24.17 10.94
C GLN A 104 -23.51 23.81 12.16
#